data_AF-A0AAW7U4C0-F1
#
_entry.id   AF-A0AAW7U4C0-F1
#
_cell.length_a   1.000
_cell.length_b   1.000
_cell.length_c   1.000
_cell.angle_alpha   90.00
_cell.angle_beta   90.00
_cell.angle_gamma   90.00
#
_symmetry.space_group_name_H-M   'P 1'
#
loop_
_entity.id
_entity.type
_entity.pdbx_description
1 polymer ?
#
loop_
_entity_poly.entity_id
_entity_poly.type
_entity_poly.pdbx_seq_one_letter_code
_entity_poly.pdbx_strand_id
1 'polypeptide(L)' 'MYHYKSDATRFIDEFLEKNPQEAEQRLKNRSLLWDVELNPEEQAGFEAAKLPKKPYAYQPD' A
#
# COMPACT_ATOMS: atom_id res chain seq x y z
N MET A 1 11.67 -28.51 -4.69
CA MET A 1 10.72 -27.39 -4.51
C MET A 1 10.83 -26.50 -5.75
N TYR A 2 9.76 -26.32 -6.52
CA TYR A 2 9.83 -25.57 -7.78
C TYR A 2 9.81 -24.06 -7.49
N HIS A 3 10.87 -23.35 -7.89
CA HIS A 3 10.93 -21.89 -7.88
C HIS A 3 10.40 -21.34 -9.20
N TYR A 4 9.13 -21.57 -9.48
CA TYR A 4 8.51 -20.96 -10.65
C TYR A 4 8.34 -19.47 -10.41
N LYS A 5 8.89 -18.65 -11.31
CA LYS A 5 8.57 -17.23 -11.44
C LYS A 5 7.85 -17.02 -12.77
N SER A 6 6.77 -16.24 -12.73
CA SER A 6 6.08 -15.81 -13.97
C SER A 6 7.03 -15.02 -14.87
N ASP A 7 6.76 -14.99 -16.17
CA ASP A 7 7.55 -14.20 -17.12
C ASP A 7 7.52 -12.71 -16.77
N ALA A 8 6.37 -12.21 -16.29
CA ALA A 8 6.24 -10.83 -15.81
C ALA A 8 7.15 -10.54 -14.61
N THR A 9 7.23 -11.45 -13.65
CA THR A 9 8.14 -11.30 -12.49
C THR A 9 9.60 -11.26 -12.94
N ARG A 10 10.01 -12.16 -13.85
CA ARG A 10 11.38 -12.16 -14.40
C ARG A 10 11.69 -10.86 -15.14
N PHE A 11 10.77 -10.37 -15.96
CA PHE A 11 10.92 -9.10 -16.65
C PHE A 11 11.11 -7.92 -15.69
N ILE A 12 10.28 -7.83 -14.65
CA ILE A 12 10.37 -6.75 -13.65
C ILE A 12 11.71 -6.82 -12.92
N ASP A 13 12.13 -8.00 -12.48
CA ASP A 13 13.40 -8.20 -11.79
C ASP A 13 14.57 -7.71 -12.66
N GLU A 14 14.65 -8.16 -13.92
CA GLU A 14 15.70 -7.74 -14.86
C GLU A 14 15.66 -6.25 -15.19
N PHE A 15 14.46 -5.67 -15.31
CA PHE A 15 14.30 -4.24 -15.55
C PHE A 15 14.83 -3.41 -14.39
N LEU A 16 14.53 -3.82 -13.16
CA LEU A 16 14.98 -3.11 -11.96
C LEU A 16 16.48 -3.24 -11.72
N GLU A 17 17.08 -4.39 -12.06
CA GLU A 17 18.55 -4.56 -12.02
C GLU A 17 19.25 -3.63 -13.00
N LYS A 18 18.71 -3.48 -14.22
CA LYS A 18 19.27 -2.60 -15.25
C LYS A 18 19.02 -1.11 -14.98
N ASN A 19 18.03 -0.76 -14.16
CA ASN A 19 17.58 0.60 -13.92
C ASN A 19 17.53 0.92 -12.41
N PRO A 20 18.67 1.03 -11.71
CA PRO A 20 18.70 1.29 -10.28
C PRO A 20 18.03 2.62 -9.87
N GLN A 21 18.00 3.61 -10.77
CA GLN A 21 17.34 4.90 -10.57
C GLN A 21 15.82 4.78 -10.35
N GLU A 22 15.20 3.69 -10.83
CA GLU A 22 13.76 3.45 -10.65
C GLU A 22 13.39 3.24 -9.19
N ALA A 23 14.34 2.84 -8.33
CA ALA A 23 14.11 2.78 -6.90
C ALA A 23 13.80 4.17 -6.31
N GLU A 24 14.58 5.18 -6.67
CA GLU A 24 14.38 6.56 -6.23
C GLU A 24 13.09 7.15 -6.81
N GLN A 25 12.85 6.93 -8.11
CA GLN A 25 11.63 7.40 -8.77
C GLN A 25 10.35 6.80 -8.15
N ARG A 26 10.40 5.52 -7.77
CA ARG A 26 9.29 4.86 -7.06
C ARG A 26 8.98 5.55 -5.74
N LEU A 27 10.00 5.87 -4.94
CA LEU A 27 9.82 6.58 -3.68
C LEU A 27 9.24 7.98 -3.91
N LYS A 28 9.79 8.73 -4.86
CA LYS A 28 9.30 10.07 -5.22
C LYS A 28 7.85 10.06 -5.69
N ASN A 29 7.47 9.08 -6.52
CA ASN A 29 6.09 8.97 -7.02
C ASN A 29 5.13 8.54 -5.91
N ARG A 30 5.56 7.65 -5.00
CA ARG A 30 4.77 7.26 -3.83
C ARG A 30 4.54 8.45 -2.90
N SER A 31 5.57 9.26 -2.65
CA SER A 31 5.46 10.40 -1.75
C SER A 31 4.55 11.52 -2.24
N LEU A 32 4.15 11.52 -3.51
CA LEU A 32 3.27 12.57 -4.06
C LEU A 32 1.80 12.38 -3.66
N LEU A 33 1.28 11.15 -3.73
CA LEU A 33 -0.16 10.89 -3.61
C LEU A 33 -0.50 9.78 -2.61
N TRP A 34 0.50 9.05 -2.10
CA TRP A 34 0.28 7.84 -1.32
C TRP A 34 0.83 7.93 0.10
N ASP A 35 1.98 8.58 0.30
CA ASP A 35 2.48 8.83 1.65
C ASP A 35 1.73 10.03 2.22
N VAL A 36 0.86 9.78 3.21
CA VAL A 36 0.04 10.81 3.88
C VAL A 36 0.47 10.87 5.34
N GLU A 37 0.84 12.08 5.79
CA GLU A 37 1.01 12.36 7.22
C GLU A 37 -0.37 12.61 7.83
N LEU A 38 -0.73 11.82 8.84
CA LEU A 38 -2.00 11.95 9.53
C LEU A 38 -1.83 12.82 10.78
N ASN A 39 -2.74 13.77 10.98
CA ASN A 39 -2.74 14.63 12.16
C ASN A 39 -3.09 13.78 13.42
N PRO A 40 -2.22 13.75 14.45
CA PRO A 40 -2.47 12.98 15.67
C PRO A 40 -3.76 13.37 16.41
N GLU A 41 -4.13 14.66 16.39
CA GLU A 41 -5.35 15.15 17.04
C GLU A 41 -6.61 14.64 16.32
N GLU A 42 -6.61 14.66 14.99
CA GLU A 42 -7.70 14.12 14.18
C GLU A 42 -7.83 12.60 14.36
N GLN A 43 -6.70 11.88 14.41
CA GLN A 43 -6.70 10.45 14.70
C GLN A 43 -7.34 10.14 16.06
N ALA A 44 -6.96 10.88 17.11
CA ALA A 44 -7.55 10.72 18.43
C ALA A 44 -9.06 11.00 18.41
N GLY A 45 -9.50 12.01 17.66
CA GLY A 45 -10.92 12.29 17.43
C GLY A 45 -11.67 11.14 16.75
N PHE A 46 -11.09 10.55 15.70
CA PHE A 46 -11.67 9.39 15.00
C PHE A 46 -11.74 8.14 15.88
N GLU A 47 -10.73 7.90 16.71
CA GLU A 47 -10.74 6.78 17.67
C GLU A 47 -11.81 6.98 18.74
N ALA A 48 -11.94 8.18 19.29
CA ALA A 48 -12.98 8.50 20.27
C ALA A 48 -14.40 8.38 19.69
N ALA A 49 -14.58 8.70 18.40
CA ALA A 49 -15.87 8.62 17.71
C ALA A 49 -16.20 7.21 17.15
N LYS A 50 -15.37 6.19 17.42
CA LYS A 50 -15.51 4.86 16.83
C LYS A 50 -16.77 4.15 17.32
N LEU A 51 -17.68 3.86 16.39
CA LEU A 51 -18.89 3.08 16.65
C LEU A 51 -18.65 1.57 16.38
N PRO A 52 -19.34 0.67 17.12
CA PRO A 52 -19.31 -0.76 16.83
C PRO A 52 -19.83 -1.02 15.40
N LYS A 53 -19.02 -1.71 14.59
CA LYS A 53 -19.36 -2.06 13.21
C LYS A 53 -19.81 -3.52 13.15
N LYS A 54 -20.90 -3.79 12.41
CA LYS A 54 -21.32 -5.17 12.13
C LYS A 54 -20.21 -5.93 11.36
N PRO A 55 -20.06 -7.27 11.54
CA PRO A 55 -19.07 -8.06 10.81
C PRO A 55 -19.25 -7.99 9.29
N TYR A 56 -20.50 -7.86 8.85
CA TYR A 56 -20.86 -7.74 7.44
C TYR A 56 -21.77 -6.52 7.25
N ALA A 57 -21.34 -5.59 6.39
CA ALA A 57 -22.06 -4.34 6.13
C ALA A 57 -23.48 -4.57 5.57
N TYR A 58 -23.70 -5.69 4.89
CA TYR A 58 -24.97 -6.04 4.24
C TYR A 58 -25.72 -7.16 4.95
N GLN A 59 -25.29 -7.58 6.15
CA GLN A 59 -26.05 -8.57 6.90
C GLN A 59 -27.33 -7.90 7.43
N PRO A 60 -28.52 -8.40 7.04
CA PRO A 60 -29.78 -7.94 7.60
C PRO A 60 -29.81 -8.26 9.11
N ASP A 61 -30.50 -7.41 9.87
CA ASP A 61 -30.72 -7.61 11.31
C ASP A 61 -31.53 -8.88 11.62
#